data_AF-D8TZS5-F1
#
_entry.id   AF-D8TZS5-F1
#
_cell.length_a   1.000
_cell.length_b   1.000
_cell.length_c   1.000
_cell.angle_alpha   90.00
_cell.angle_beta   90.00
_cell.angle_gamma   90.00
#
_symmetry.space_group_name_H-M   'P 1'
#
loop_
_entity.id
_entity.type
_entity.pdbx_description
1 polymer ?
#
loop_
_entity_poly.entity_id
_entity_poly.type
_entity_poly.pdbx_seq_one_letter_code
_entity_poly.pdbx_strand_id
1 'polypeptide(L)'
;MSTSCQTAVRLIAALVMIVFSRGQSGVCAVSLSRKLKAASELLTPARNSFQQAEVYLDGLFADYEAAKARLGATNFKKSNVLVVYMFYERAEVIRSTLTSLLMSQGLENFDLMMSQDGLGVAGTPYVLDVEIQESFNALYIHHEFNLCTGLHHYFVKKFGFDVMGYDYLLVVEEDNLLHYQALKLLKDALDLSLEDKEIGLVSITDMDNSLLVDDARYNAAVLRADVDAGHLWIFGIHRSRYNAVSQLLTDYFNTIKGHDYKNAHVPPLRDSIRALHAKEGFPKDMPLSQDSFLVHSLFKQGYTKRFVSMVRLALPMGWLGLHIKQDKDHFYTTYGQGMFEGVIVEEPFAIAKNPYQLASLKADAAKRLDVIYRQYLGRGVEPAVSESVVLRLVLGRMNAVELVRDIVNSAEHRRRMKEAVAKRQVLPRSKG
;
A
#
# COMPACT_ATOMS: atom_id res chain seq x y z
N MET A 1 -2.44 0.91 -52.83
CA MET A 1 -1.68 1.54 -51.72
C MET A 1 -2.26 1.00 -50.41
N SER A 2 -2.22 -0.31 -50.18
CA SER A 2 -1.11 -1.24 -49.89
C SER A 2 -0.85 -1.35 -48.38
N THR A 3 -1.60 -2.27 -47.80
CA THR A 3 -1.51 -2.98 -46.53
C THR A 3 -0.14 -3.63 -46.22
N SER A 4 0.95 -3.23 -46.89
CA SER A 4 2.28 -3.82 -46.73
C SER A 4 3.14 -3.16 -45.62
N CYS A 5 2.72 -2.02 -45.06
CA CYS A 5 3.51 -1.32 -44.05
C CYS A 5 3.20 -1.78 -42.61
N GLN A 6 2.00 -2.31 -42.33
CA GLN A 6 1.64 -2.79 -40.98
C GLN A 6 2.17 -4.20 -40.66
N THR A 7 2.45 -5.02 -41.69
CA THR A 7 3.03 -6.36 -41.51
C THR A 7 4.53 -6.32 -41.23
N ALA A 8 5.24 -5.30 -41.75
CA ALA A 8 6.68 -5.13 -41.56
C ALA A 8 7.04 -4.71 -40.12
N VAL A 9 6.21 -3.91 -39.45
CA VAL A 9 6.45 -3.48 -38.06
C VAL A 9 6.20 -4.61 -37.06
N ARG A 10 5.26 -5.52 -37.35
CA ARG A 10 5.00 -6.70 -36.50
C ARG A 10 6.06 -7.80 -36.65
N LEU A 11 6.71 -7.91 -37.81
CA LEU A 11 7.79 -8.88 -38.01
C LEU A 11 9.09 -8.47 -37.29
N ILE A 12 9.37 -7.16 -37.18
CA ILE A 12 10.55 -6.65 -36.47
C ILE A 12 10.40 -6.80 -34.96
N ALA A 13 9.21 -6.58 -34.40
CA ALA A 13 8.94 -6.83 -32.98
C ALA A 13 9.03 -8.33 -32.60
N ALA A 14 8.62 -9.22 -33.51
CA ALA A 14 8.75 -10.67 -33.31
C ALA A 14 10.21 -11.17 -33.46
N LEU A 15 11.02 -10.56 -34.33
CA LEU A 15 12.44 -10.92 -34.46
C LEU A 15 13.29 -10.43 -33.28
N VAL A 16 12.97 -9.29 -32.67
CA VAL A 16 13.66 -8.83 -31.45
C VAL A 16 13.37 -9.75 -30.25
N MET A 17 12.18 -10.35 -30.19
CA MET A 17 11.82 -11.33 -29.16
C MET A 17 12.47 -12.72 -29.36
N ILE A 18 12.87 -13.09 -30.58
CA ILE A 18 13.46 -14.40 -30.90
C ILE A 18 15.01 -14.37 -30.87
N VAL A 19 15.62 -13.20 -31.06
CA VAL A 19 17.10 -13.08 -31.00
C VAL A 19 17.63 -13.02 -29.56
N PHE A 20 16.82 -12.63 -28.57
CA PHE A 20 17.21 -12.76 -27.15
C PHE A 20 17.09 -14.19 -26.58
N SER A 21 16.54 -15.16 -27.33
CA SER A 21 16.37 -16.54 -26.85
C SER A 21 17.44 -17.53 -27.33
N ARG A 22 18.50 -17.09 -28.02
CA ARG A 22 19.58 -17.99 -28.49
C ARG A 22 20.97 -17.36 -28.41
N GLY A 23 21.54 -17.43 -27.22
CA GLY A 23 22.96 -17.16 -26.94
C GLY A 23 23.35 -17.75 -25.59
N GLN A 24 23.60 -19.06 -25.57
CA GLN A 24 23.94 -19.84 -24.38
C GLN A 24 25.21 -19.33 -23.69
N SER A 25 25.16 -19.18 -22.36
CA SER A 25 26.21 -19.70 -21.49
C SER A 25 25.53 -20.41 -20.32
N GLY A 26 25.99 -21.64 -20.08
CA GLY A 26 25.24 -22.67 -19.36
C GLY A 26 24.89 -22.30 -17.94
N VAL A 27 23.60 -22.39 -17.63
CA VAL A 27 23.13 -22.57 -16.26
C VAL A 27 22.35 -23.87 -16.28
N CYS A 28 22.81 -24.82 -15.46
CA CYS A 28 22.13 -26.08 -15.20
C CYS A 28 20.68 -25.76 -14.84
N ALA A 29 19.72 -26.16 -15.69
CA ALA A 29 18.31 -26.06 -15.37
C ALA A 29 17.99 -27.08 -14.28
N VAL A 30 18.30 -26.72 -13.04
CA VAL A 30 17.80 -27.41 -11.86
C VAL A 30 16.46 -26.76 -11.55
N SER A 31 15.38 -27.37 -12.06
CA SER A 31 14.03 -27.08 -11.58
C SER A 31 13.90 -27.61 -10.16
N LEU A 32 14.11 -26.74 -9.17
CA LEU A 32 13.77 -26.99 -7.77
C LEU A 32 12.59 -26.08 -7.41
N SER A 33 11.39 -26.55 -7.79
CA SER A 33 10.13 -25.92 -7.41
C SER A 33 9.79 -26.29 -5.97
N ARG A 34 9.90 -25.35 -5.03
CA ARG A 34 9.39 -25.54 -3.67
C ARG A 34 7.98 -24.96 -3.57
N LYS A 35 6.97 -25.81 -3.77
CA LYS A 35 5.60 -25.48 -3.30
C LYS A 35 5.63 -25.40 -1.78
N LEU A 36 5.38 -24.22 -1.22
CA LEU A 36 5.24 -24.06 0.22
C LEU A 36 3.93 -24.70 0.66
N LYS A 37 4.02 -25.78 1.43
CA LYS A 37 2.89 -26.39 2.12
C LYS A 37 2.95 -25.95 3.57
N ALA A 38 1.87 -25.37 4.09
CA ALA A 38 1.72 -25.12 5.52
C ALA A 38 1.73 -26.45 6.28
N ALA A 39 2.33 -26.48 7.46
CA ALA A 39 2.08 -27.55 8.43
C ALA A 39 0.69 -27.29 9.04
N SER A 40 -0.21 -28.27 8.95
CA SER A 40 -1.54 -28.18 9.58
C SER A 40 -1.95 -29.55 10.08
N GLU A 41 -2.17 -29.67 11.39
CA GLU A 41 -3.03 -30.71 11.95
C GLU A 41 -4.48 -30.25 11.82
N LEU A 42 -5.35 -31.11 11.29
CA LEU A 42 -6.77 -30.84 11.10
C LEU A 42 -7.48 -30.80 12.46
N LEU A 43 -7.81 -29.60 12.95
CA LEU A 43 -8.70 -29.41 14.10
C LEU A 43 -10.12 -29.06 13.64
N THR A 44 -11.10 -29.66 14.32
CA THR A 44 -12.53 -29.45 14.12
C THR A 44 -12.95 -28.04 14.58
N PRO A 45 -13.88 -27.36 13.90
CA PRO A 45 -14.26 -26.00 14.25
C PRO A 45 -15.09 -25.99 15.54
N ALA A 46 -14.56 -25.32 16.58
CA ALA A 46 -15.28 -25.12 17.84
C ALA A 46 -16.13 -23.84 17.79
N ARG A 47 -17.21 -23.81 18.59
CA ARG A 47 -18.19 -22.70 18.70
C ARG A 47 -17.64 -21.38 19.27
N ASN A 48 -16.32 -21.22 19.43
CA ASN A 48 -15.72 -20.05 20.09
C ASN A 48 -14.35 -19.62 19.50
N SER A 49 -14.31 -19.41 18.19
CA SER A 49 -13.08 -19.14 17.42
C SER A 49 -12.24 -17.96 17.95
N PHE A 50 -12.86 -16.93 18.53
CA PHE A 50 -12.16 -15.73 19.00
C PHE A 50 -11.40 -15.95 20.32
N GLN A 51 -11.94 -16.76 21.24
CA GLN A 51 -11.21 -17.16 22.45
C GLN A 51 -10.04 -18.10 22.11
N GLN A 52 -10.19 -18.92 21.07
CA GLN A 52 -9.09 -19.76 20.61
C GLN A 52 -7.97 -18.93 19.96
N ALA A 53 -8.32 -17.91 19.16
CA ALA A 53 -7.35 -16.96 18.62
C ALA A 53 -6.59 -16.20 19.73
N GLU A 54 -7.28 -15.83 20.82
CA GLU A 54 -6.66 -15.24 22.00
C GLU A 54 -5.64 -16.20 22.65
N VAL A 55 -6.06 -17.42 23.01
CA VAL A 55 -5.17 -18.41 23.64
C VAL A 55 -3.98 -18.75 22.74
N TYR A 56 -4.20 -18.83 21.44
CA TYR A 56 -3.16 -19.04 20.44
C TYR A 56 -2.11 -17.91 20.46
N LEU A 57 -2.53 -16.65 20.39
CA LEU A 57 -1.62 -15.51 20.38
C LEU A 57 -0.93 -15.29 21.73
N ASP A 58 -1.66 -15.40 22.85
CA ASP A 58 -1.07 -15.29 24.18
C ASP A 58 -0.02 -16.41 24.41
N GLY A 59 -0.31 -17.63 23.95
CA GLY A 59 0.63 -18.74 23.99
C GLY A 59 1.89 -18.50 23.13
N LEU A 60 1.74 -17.93 21.92
CA LEU A 60 2.88 -17.53 21.10
C LEU A 60 3.72 -16.42 21.75
N PHE A 61 3.10 -15.48 22.46
CA PHE A 61 3.83 -14.36 23.05
C PHE A 61 4.33 -14.61 24.47
N ALA A 62 4.05 -15.77 25.06
CA ALA A 62 4.58 -16.18 26.36
C ALA A 62 6.05 -16.67 26.28
N ASP A 63 6.45 -17.28 25.16
CA ASP A 63 7.81 -17.77 24.91
C ASP A 63 8.17 -17.57 23.44
N TYR A 64 9.09 -16.64 23.19
CA TYR A 64 9.48 -16.25 21.83
C TYR A 64 10.29 -17.34 21.10
N GLU A 65 11.07 -18.15 21.81
CA GLU A 65 11.83 -19.23 21.18
C GLU A 65 10.90 -20.39 20.81
N ALA A 66 9.94 -20.72 21.70
CA ALA A 66 8.90 -21.67 21.38
C ALA A 66 8.02 -21.20 20.20
N ALA A 67 7.70 -19.90 20.14
CA ALA A 67 6.95 -19.33 19.01
C ALA A 67 7.70 -19.45 17.69
N LYS A 68 9.00 -19.14 17.67
CA LYS A 68 9.85 -19.34 16.48
C LYS A 68 9.83 -20.79 16.02
N ALA A 69 10.00 -21.73 16.95
CA ALA A 69 9.97 -23.15 16.63
C ALA A 69 8.61 -23.59 16.06
N ARG A 70 7.50 -23.20 16.72
CA ARG A 70 6.14 -23.53 16.29
C ARG A 70 5.81 -22.98 14.91
N LEU A 71 6.25 -21.76 14.61
CA LEU A 71 5.97 -21.07 13.34
C LEU A 71 7.01 -21.36 12.25
N GLY A 72 7.94 -22.29 12.48
CA GLY A 72 8.99 -22.63 11.52
C GLY A 72 9.98 -21.50 11.23
N ALA A 73 10.09 -20.54 12.14
CA ALA A 73 10.92 -19.35 12.03
C ALA A 73 12.30 -19.48 12.72
N THR A 74 12.62 -20.65 13.26
CA THR A 74 13.95 -20.93 13.85
C THR A 74 15.03 -20.70 12.78
N ASN A 75 15.98 -19.81 13.07
CA ASN A 75 17.04 -19.38 12.13
C ASN A 75 16.53 -18.76 10.81
N PHE A 76 15.28 -18.28 10.78
CA PHE A 76 14.73 -17.65 9.58
C PHE A 76 15.40 -16.31 9.27
N LYS A 77 15.59 -15.44 10.26
CA LYS A 77 16.09 -14.07 10.05
C LYS A 77 17.51 -14.06 9.45
N LYS A 78 17.66 -13.47 8.26
CA LYS A 78 18.92 -13.23 7.55
C LYS A 78 19.17 -11.76 7.23
N SER A 79 18.15 -10.91 7.34
CA SER A 79 18.19 -9.46 7.10
C SER A 79 17.78 -8.68 8.35
N ASN A 80 17.99 -7.36 8.34
CA ASN A 80 17.41 -6.44 9.32
C ASN A 80 16.03 -5.91 8.89
N VAL A 81 15.57 -6.21 7.67
CA VAL A 81 14.27 -5.81 7.12
C VAL A 81 13.38 -7.04 6.94
N LEU A 82 12.17 -6.98 7.48
CA LEU A 82 11.10 -7.94 7.22
C LEU A 82 10.03 -7.30 6.34
N VAL A 83 9.79 -7.90 5.17
CA VAL A 83 8.61 -7.64 4.34
C VAL A 83 7.53 -8.62 4.76
N VAL A 84 6.35 -8.13 5.11
CA VAL A 84 5.20 -8.95 5.45
C VAL A 84 4.13 -8.79 4.39
N TYR A 85 3.81 -9.89 3.73
CA TYR A 85 2.63 -10.01 2.89
C TYR A 85 1.49 -10.61 3.71
N MET A 86 0.49 -9.78 4.02
CA MET A 86 -0.68 -10.16 4.82
C MET A 86 -1.85 -10.50 3.91
N PHE A 87 -2.43 -11.69 4.08
CA PHE A 87 -3.52 -12.15 3.21
C PHE A 87 -4.50 -13.08 3.92
N TYR A 88 -5.67 -13.24 3.32
CA TYR A 88 -6.78 -14.04 3.83
C TYR A 88 -7.04 -15.20 2.86
N GLU A 89 -8.05 -15.09 2.00
CA GLU A 89 -8.53 -16.21 1.17
C GLU A 89 -8.81 -15.83 -0.30
N ARG A 90 -8.48 -14.61 -0.72
CA ARG A 90 -8.87 -14.07 -2.04
C ARG A 90 -7.91 -14.53 -3.15
N ALA A 91 -7.97 -15.81 -3.51
CA ALA A 91 -7.07 -16.47 -4.47
C ALA A 91 -6.72 -15.63 -5.73
N GLU A 92 -7.72 -15.09 -6.41
CA GLU A 92 -7.51 -14.31 -7.64
C GLU A 92 -6.73 -13.00 -7.39
N VAL A 93 -7.02 -12.34 -6.28
CA VAL A 93 -6.35 -11.10 -5.86
C VAL A 93 -4.93 -11.42 -5.40
N ILE A 94 -4.78 -12.46 -4.56
CA ILE A 94 -3.51 -12.92 -4.02
C ILE A 94 -2.53 -13.27 -5.14
N ARG A 95 -2.98 -14.01 -6.17
CA ARG A 95 -2.10 -14.40 -7.28
C ARG A 95 -1.46 -13.19 -7.94
N SER A 96 -2.24 -12.16 -8.25
CA SER A 96 -1.73 -10.94 -8.88
C SER A 96 -0.83 -10.12 -7.96
N THR A 97 -1.24 -9.89 -6.72
CA THR A 97 -0.49 -9.01 -5.80
C THR A 97 0.77 -9.68 -5.27
N LEU A 98 0.71 -10.97 -4.93
CA LEU A 98 1.88 -11.72 -4.54
C LEU A 98 2.89 -11.81 -5.69
N THR A 99 2.44 -12.07 -6.93
CA THR A 99 3.34 -12.02 -8.10
C THR A 99 4.05 -10.67 -8.20
N SER A 100 3.30 -9.56 -8.08
CA SER A 100 3.91 -8.21 -8.13
C SER A 100 4.92 -7.98 -7.00
N LEU A 101 4.66 -8.51 -5.81
CA LEU A 101 5.57 -8.45 -4.67
C LEU A 101 6.85 -9.25 -4.95
N LEU A 102 6.72 -10.49 -5.43
CA LEU A 102 7.87 -11.37 -5.72
C LEU A 102 8.76 -10.83 -6.85
N MET A 103 8.22 -9.96 -7.71
CA MET A 103 8.97 -9.25 -8.76
C MET A 103 9.64 -7.96 -8.27
N SER A 104 9.57 -7.64 -6.97
CA SER A 104 10.14 -6.41 -6.44
C SER A 104 11.67 -6.41 -6.52
N GLN A 105 12.23 -5.34 -7.05
CA GLN A 105 13.67 -5.08 -7.05
C GLN A 105 14.20 -4.99 -5.62
N GLY A 106 15.29 -5.71 -5.36
CA GLY A 106 15.98 -5.67 -4.07
C GLY A 106 15.36 -6.59 -3.01
N LEU A 107 14.30 -7.35 -3.33
CA LEU A 107 13.64 -8.27 -2.40
C LEU A 107 14.61 -9.34 -1.86
N GLU A 108 15.63 -9.72 -2.62
CA GLU A 108 16.70 -10.63 -2.20
C GLU A 108 17.51 -10.13 -0.99
N ASN A 109 17.44 -8.83 -0.69
CA ASN A 109 18.10 -8.22 0.47
C ASN A 109 17.21 -8.20 1.72
N PHE A 110 15.95 -8.65 1.60
CA PHE A 110 14.96 -8.65 2.66
C PHE A 110 14.52 -10.07 3.02
N ASP A 111 14.06 -10.25 4.25
CA ASP A 111 13.33 -11.45 4.61
C ASP A 111 11.85 -11.26 4.27
N LEU A 112 11.23 -12.26 3.64
CA LEU A 112 9.82 -12.23 3.26
C LEU A 112 9.00 -13.16 4.16
N MET A 113 8.03 -12.62 4.88
CA MET A 113 7.01 -13.40 5.59
C MET A 113 5.67 -13.27 4.89
N MET A 114 5.15 -14.38 4.39
CA MET A 114 3.78 -14.52 3.92
C MET A 114 2.94 -14.99 5.10
N SER A 115 2.06 -14.13 5.63
CA SER A 115 1.22 -14.43 6.77
C SER A 115 -0.24 -14.53 6.33
N GLN A 116 -0.74 -15.76 6.22
CA GLN A 116 -2.13 -16.06 5.93
C GLN A 116 -2.94 -16.10 7.22
N ASP A 117 -3.99 -15.28 7.31
CA ASP A 117 -4.97 -15.38 8.39
C ASP A 117 -5.76 -16.70 8.29
N GLY A 118 -6.12 -17.28 9.44
CA GLY A 118 -6.80 -18.55 9.48
C GLY A 118 -8.22 -18.46 8.91
N LEU A 119 -8.65 -19.51 8.21
CA LEU A 119 -10.00 -19.61 7.69
C LEU A 119 -10.97 -19.83 8.87
N GLY A 120 -12.06 -19.05 8.95
CA GLY A 120 -13.06 -19.16 10.03
C GLY A 120 -13.87 -20.48 10.04
N VAL A 121 -13.45 -21.44 9.23
CA VAL A 121 -13.98 -22.82 9.12
C VAL A 121 -12.77 -23.71 8.84
N ALA A 122 -12.80 -24.97 9.25
CA ALA A 122 -11.78 -25.96 8.87
C ALA A 122 -11.66 -25.99 7.34
N GLY A 123 -10.68 -25.28 6.82
CA GLY A 123 -10.45 -25.06 5.40
C GLY A 123 -8.99 -25.32 5.12
N THR A 124 -8.73 -25.95 3.98
CA THR A 124 -7.39 -26.24 3.51
C THR A 124 -6.60 -24.93 3.41
N PRO A 125 -5.34 -24.87 3.90
CA PRO A 125 -4.47 -23.71 3.68
C PRO A 125 -4.50 -23.31 2.21
N TYR A 126 -4.51 -22.01 1.90
CA TYR A 126 -4.42 -21.60 0.51
C TYR A 126 -3.10 -22.14 -0.03
N VAL A 127 -3.18 -22.97 -1.08
CA VAL A 127 -1.99 -23.46 -1.75
C VAL A 127 -1.51 -22.31 -2.62
N LEU A 128 -0.44 -21.66 -2.17
CA LEU A 128 0.27 -20.67 -2.97
C LEU A 128 0.71 -21.36 -4.27
N ASP A 129 0.06 -20.99 -5.37
CA ASP A 129 0.34 -21.45 -6.72
C ASP A 129 1.34 -20.54 -7.44
N VAL A 130 2.15 -19.83 -6.66
CA VAL A 130 3.16 -18.88 -7.12
C VAL A 130 4.54 -19.45 -6.86
N GLU A 131 5.42 -19.40 -7.86
CA GLU A 131 6.78 -19.90 -7.74
C GLU A 131 7.64 -18.93 -6.93
N ILE A 132 8.16 -19.41 -5.81
CA ILE A 132 9.13 -18.69 -5.00
C ILE A 132 10.51 -19.08 -5.50
N GLN A 133 11.24 -18.09 -6.01
CA GLN A 133 12.61 -18.29 -6.45
C GLN A 133 13.50 -18.55 -5.21
N GLU A 134 14.51 -19.40 -5.36
CA GLU A 134 15.47 -19.70 -4.29
C GLU A 134 16.31 -18.47 -3.87
N SER A 135 16.24 -17.38 -4.64
CA SER A 135 17.00 -16.14 -4.44
C SER A 135 16.57 -15.30 -3.24
N PHE A 136 15.38 -15.52 -2.67
CA PHE A 136 14.90 -14.77 -1.51
C PHE A 136 14.52 -15.67 -0.34
N ASN A 137 14.78 -15.17 0.87
CA ASN A 137 14.53 -15.90 2.11
C ASN A 137 13.06 -15.72 2.53
N ALA A 138 12.24 -16.75 2.29
CA ALA A 138 10.81 -16.69 2.52
C ALA A 138 10.35 -17.64 3.65
N LEU A 139 9.44 -17.14 4.49
CA LEU A 139 8.68 -17.87 5.50
C LEU A 139 7.20 -17.79 5.17
N TYR A 140 6.51 -18.92 5.25
CA TYR A 140 5.06 -18.97 5.12
C TYR A 140 4.43 -19.39 6.45
N ILE A 141 3.60 -18.52 7.00
CA ILE A 141 2.83 -18.75 8.22
C ILE A 141 1.35 -18.83 7.84
N HIS A 142 0.73 -19.96 8.17
CA HIS A 142 -0.72 -20.12 8.13
C HIS A 142 -1.23 -20.16 9.57
N HIS A 143 -2.06 -19.19 9.94
CA HIS A 143 -2.64 -19.13 11.28
C HIS A 143 -3.72 -20.21 11.46
N GLU A 144 -3.70 -20.88 12.62
CA GLU A 144 -4.66 -21.94 12.94
C GLU A 144 -6.08 -21.40 13.15
N PHE A 145 -6.20 -20.11 13.46
CA PHE A 145 -7.44 -19.43 13.79
C PHE A 145 -7.56 -18.13 13.00
N ASN A 146 -8.80 -17.73 12.71
CA ASN A 146 -9.10 -16.42 12.16
C ASN A 146 -8.81 -15.36 13.22
N LEU A 147 -7.72 -14.63 13.01
CA LEU A 147 -7.26 -13.53 13.86
C LEU A 147 -8.07 -12.25 13.60
N CYS A 148 -8.69 -12.14 12.43
CA CYS A 148 -9.26 -10.91 11.90
C CYS A 148 -8.19 -9.79 11.77
N THR A 149 -8.56 -8.72 11.07
CA THR A 149 -7.62 -7.63 10.75
C THR A 149 -6.94 -7.02 11.95
N GLY A 150 -7.67 -6.81 13.06
CA GLY A 150 -7.11 -6.24 14.27
C GLY A 150 -5.98 -7.07 14.90
N LEU A 151 -6.22 -8.36 15.15
CA LEU A 151 -5.21 -9.21 15.79
C LEU A 151 -4.12 -9.62 14.82
N HIS A 152 -4.41 -9.78 13.52
CA HIS A 152 -3.41 -10.09 12.51
C HIS A 152 -2.39 -8.94 12.36
N HIS A 153 -2.86 -7.68 12.30
CA HIS A 153 -1.99 -6.50 12.29
C HIS A 153 -1.13 -6.37 13.54
N TYR A 154 -1.65 -6.78 14.71
CA TYR A 154 -0.86 -6.81 15.94
C TYR A 154 0.18 -7.94 15.91
N PHE A 155 -0.21 -9.14 15.47
CA PHE A 155 0.67 -10.30 15.35
C PHE A 155 1.90 -9.97 14.51
N VAL A 156 1.72 -9.43 13.29
CA VAL A 156 2.87 -9.20 12.39
C VAL A 156 3.87 -8.20 12.95
N LYS A 157 3.40 -7.19 13.70
CA LYS A 157 4.24 -6.18 14.34
C LYS A 157 5.01 -6.79 15.51
N LYS A 158 4.32 -7.47 16.42
CA LYS A 158 4.91 -8.10 17.59
C LYS A 158 5.87 -9.23 17.19
N PHE A 159 5.48 -10.04 16.22
CA PHE A 159 6.33 -11.10 15.68
C PHE A 159 7.59 -10.53 15.01
N GLY A 160 7.45 -9.52 14.15
CA GLY A 160 8.61 -8.89 13.49
C GLY A 160 9.57 -8.22 14.49
N PHE A 161 9.07 -7.38 15.39
CA PHE A 161 9.91 -6.60 16.28
C PHE A 161 10.35 -7.35 17.54
N ASP A 162 9.42 -7.96 18.27
CA ASP A 162 9.71 -8.52 19.60
C ASP A 162 10.23 -9.95 19.50
N VAL A 163 9.58 -10.79 18.68
CA VAL A 163 9.97 -12.20 18.54
C VAL A 163 11.21 -12.34 17.67
N MET A 164 11.18 -11.78 16.45
CA MET A 164 12.24 -12.00 15.46
C MET A 164 13.37 -10.98 15.53
N GLY A 165 13.17 -9.81 16.14
CA GLY A 165 14.24 -8.86 16.31
C GLY A 165 14.58 -8.03 15.06
N TYR A 166 13.65 -7.78 14.12
CA TYR A 166 13.91 -6.94 12.92
C TYR A 166 13.98 -5.43 13.21
N ASP A 167 14.79 -4.68 12.46
CA ASP A 167 14.86 -3.22 12.62
C ASP A 167 13.80 -2.49 11.82
N TYR A 168 13.42 -3.05 10.67
CA TYR A 168 12.41 -2.51 9.78
C TYR A 168 11.32 -3.55 9.52
N LEU A 169 10.08 -3.09 9.51
CA LEU A 169 8.92 -3.87 9.09
C LEU A 169 8.22 -3.13 7.95
N LEU A 170 8.10 -3.78 6.79
CA LEU A 170 7.32 -3.31 5.65
C LEU A 170 6.07 -4.19 5.55
N VAL A 171 4.88 -3.58 5.55
CA VAL A 171 3.59 -4.29 5.51
C VAL A 171 2.93 -4.04 4.16
N VAL A 172 2.57 -5.14 3.50
CA VAL A 172 1.83 -5.17 2.23
C VAL A 172 0.62 -6.06 2.40
N GLU A 173 -0.58 -5.53 2.15
CA GLU A 173 -1.80 -6.32 2.19
C GLU A 173 -2.16 -6.93 0.83
N GLU A 174 -2.97 -7.99 0.87
CA GLU A 174 -3.28 -8.83 -0.29
C GLU A 174 -3.93 -8.09 -1.46
N ASP A 175 -4.55 -6.93 -1.26
CA ASP A 175 -5.20 -6.14 -2.31
C ASP A 175 -4.34 -4.98 -2.84
N ASN A 176 -3.03 -5.04 -2.65
CA ASN A 176 -2.11 -4.06 -3.23
C ASN A 176 -1.22 -4.66 -4.31
N LEU A 177 -1.45 -4.25 -5.56
CA LEU A 177 -0.51 -4.55 -6.66
C LEU A 177 0.63 -3.53 -6.60
N LEU A 178 1.87 -4.02 -6.51
CA LEU A 178 3.06 -3.19 -6.28
C LEU A 178 3.77 -2.79 -7.57
N HIS A 179 4.28 -1.57 -7.58
CA HIS A 179 5.37 -1.19 -8.48
C HIS A 179 6.64 -1.93 -8.07
N TYR A 180 7.43 -2.42 -9.04
CA TYR A 180 8.59 -3.27 -8.74
C TYR A 180 9.67 -2.57 -7.90
N GLN A 181 9.71 -1.24 -7.84
CA GLN A 181 10.64 -0.48 -6.98
C GLN A 181 10.02 0.03 -5.66
N ALA A 182 8.77 -0.33 -5.38
CA ALA A 182 8.01 0.19 -4.23
C ALA A 182 8.69 -0.15 -2.89
N LEU A 183 9.10 -1.41 -2.70
CA LEU A 183 9.71 -1.85 -1.44
C LEU A 183 11.07 -1.21 -1.19
N LYS A 184 11.90 -1.07 -2.23
CA LYS A 184 13.18 -0.37 -2.13
C LYS A 184 12.96 1.09 -1.72
N LEU A 185 12.10 1.84 -2.42
CA LEU A 185 11.81 3.23 -2.05
C LEU A 185 11.26 3.34 -0.62
N LEU A 186 10.35 2.44 -0.22
CA LEU A 186 9.76 2.45 1.11
C LEU A 186 10.81 2.24 2.21
N LYS A 187 11.74 1.28 2.00
CA LYS A 187 12.87 1.09 2.89
C LYS A 187 13.73 2.35 2.92
N ASP A 188 14.21 2.82 1.78
CA ASP A 188 15.21 3.90 1.77
C ASP A 188 14.62 5.22 2.34
N ALA A 189 13.31 5.44 2.16
CA ALA A 189 12.59 6.52 2.81
C ALA A 189 12.43 6.33 4.34
N LEU A 190 12.41 5.09 4.85
CA LEU A 190 12.48 4.83 6.30
C LEU A 190 13.83 5.21 6.86
N ASP A 191 14.93 4.91 6.16
CA ASP A 191 16.26 5.38 6.59
C ASP A 191 16.30 6.90 6.67
N LEU A 192 15.81 7.58 5.62
CA LEU A 192 15.68 9.05 5.61
C LEU A 192 14.83 9.58 6.76
N SER A 193 13.80 8.84 7.17
CA SER A 193 12.93 9.21 8.30
C SER A 193 13.63 9.16 9.65
N LEU A 194 14.74 8.44 9.79
CA LEU A 194 15.45 8.34 11.05
C LEU A 194 16.07 9.67 11.49
N GLU A 195 16.39 10.54 10.54
CA GLU A 195 16.91 11.89 10.76
C GLU A 195 15.83 12.88 11.20
N ASP A 196 14.56 12.60 10.94
CA ASP A 196 13.44 13.50 11.22
C ASP A 196 12.61 12.97 12.40
N LYS A 197 12.71 13.66 13.54
CA LYS A 197 12.07 13.25 14.79
C LYS A 197 10.54 13.33 14.75
N GLU A 198 9.96 14.03 13.79
CA GLU A 198 8.50 14.12 13.65
C GLU A 198 7.91 12.97 12.82
N ILE A 199 8.74 12.20 12.10
CA ILE A 199 8.27 11.14 11.20
C ILE A 199 8.11 9.83 11.96
N GLY A 200 6.86 9.36 12.06
CA GLY A 200 6.53 8.10 12.75
C GLY A 200 6.58 6.86 11.87
N LEU A 201 6.25 7.01 10.59
CA LEU A 201 6.21 5.93 9.61
C LEU A 201 6.38 6.48 8.19
N VAL A 202 6.53 5.56 7.24
CA VAL A 202 6.57 5.86 5.81
C VAL A 202 5.48 5.05 5.11
N SER A 203 4.77 5.64 4.15
CA SER A 203 3.74 4.94 3.38
C SER A 203 3.83 5.28 1.90
N ILE A 204 3.26 4.41 1.06
CA ILE A 204 3.03 4.73 -0.35
C ILE A 204 1.75 5.57 -0.45
N THR A 205 1.75 6.60 -1.31
CA THR A 205 0.54 7.41 -1.55
C THR A 205 -0.56 6.57 -2.19
N ASP A 206 -1.78 6.73 -1.69
CA ASP A 206 -3.02 6.26 -2.31
C ASP A 206 -3.60 7.28 -3.30
N MET A 207 -3.07 8.50 -3.30
CA MET A 207 -3.44 9.59 -4.19
C MET A 207 -2.62 9.55 -5.48
N ASP A 208 -3.28 9.63 -6.63
CA ASP A 208 -2.63 9.80 -7.93
C ASP A 208 -2.50 11.29 -8.24
N ASN A 209 -1.26 11.78 -8.19
CA ASN A 209 -0.89 13.17 -8.47
C ASN A 209 -0.02 13.32 -9.73
N SER A 210 0.06 12.29 -10.57
CA SER A 210 0.87 12.27 -11.79
C SER A 210 0.59 13.45 -12.73
N LEU A 211 -0.66 13.91 -12.80
CA LEU A 211 -1.06 15.05 -13.62
C LEU A 211 -0.55 16.41 -13.10
N LEU A 212 -0.27 16.51 -11.81
CA LEU A 212 0.18 17.75 -11.15
C LEU A 212 1.69 17.80 -10.94
N VAL A 213 2.40 16.69 -11.16
CA VAL A 213 3.81 16.54 -10.79
C VAL A 213 4.62 16.16 -12.03
N ASP A 214 5.86 16.64 -12.10
CA ASP A 214 6.84 16.13 -13.05
C ASP A 214 7.47 14.86 -12.50
N ASP A 215 6.86 13.72 -12.80
CA ASP A 215 7.27 12.41 -12.28
C ASP A 215 8.72 12.06 -12.62
N ALA A 216 9.22 12.43 -13.81
CA ALA A 216 10.62 12.27 -14.18
C ALA A 216 11.61 12.92 -13.19
N ARG A 217 11.18 13.99 -12.52
CA ARG A 217 11.99 14.74 -11.55
C ARG A 217 11.69 14.39 -10.10
N TYR A 218 10.46 13.98 -9.80
CA TYR A 218 9.98 13.79 -8.43
C TYR A 218 9.56 12.34 -8.13
N ASN A 219 9.91 11.36 -8.97
CA ASN A 219 9.57 9.93 -8.76
C ASN A 219 10.14 9.32 -7.47
N ALA A 220 11.31 9.78 -7.00
CA ALA A 220 11.92 9.37 -5.74
C ALA A 220 11.49 10.26 -4.55
N ALA A 221 10.75 11.33 -4.81
CA ALA A 221 10.47 12.34 -3.81
C ALA A 221 9.44 11.85 -2.76
N VAL A 222 9.62 12.28 -1.52
CA VAL A 222 8.64 12.06 -0.44
C VAL A 222 8.11 13.38 0.13
N LEU A 223 6.82 13.37 0.48
CA LEU A 223 6.10 14.46 1.11
C LEU A 223 5.95 14.23 2.60
N ARG A 224 5.95 15.32 3.38
CA ARG A 224 5.58 15.31 4.79
C ARG A 224 4.08 15.51 4.90
N ALA A 225 3.35 14.43 5.09
CA ALA A 225 1.92 14.47 5.40
C ALA A 225 1.70 14.36 6.90
N ASP A 226 0.51 14.74 7.38
CA ASP A 226 0.11 14.39 8.75
C ASP A 226 0.07 12.86 8.89
N VAL A 227 0.43 12.36 10.07
CA VAL A 227 0.55 10.91 10.31
C VAL A 227 -0.77 10.15 10.06
N ASP A 228 -1.90 10.82 10.23
CA ASP A 228 -3.26 10.33 10.07
C ASP A 228 -3.89 10.65 8.69
N ALA A 229 -3.17 11.32 7.78
CA ALA A 229 -3.70 11.68 6.47
C ALA A 229 -3.81 10.45 5.56
N GLY A 230 -4.97 10.21 4.93
CA GLY A 230 -5.16 9.12 3.96
C GLY A 230 -5.17 7.72 4.59
N HIS A 231 -5.18 6.67 3.76
CA HIS A 231 -5.24 5.27 4.23
C HIS A 231 -3.85 4.60 4.24
N LEU A 232 -3.63 3.63 5.13
CA LEU A 232 -2.35 2.91 5.29
C LEU A 232 -2.33 1.58 4.51
N TRP A 233 -2.48 1.66 3.19
CA TRP A 233 -2.48 0.46 2.32
C TRP A 233 -1.17 -0.32 2.37
N ILE A 234 -0.06 0.41 2.25
CA ILE A 234 1.31 -0.12 2.26
C ILE A 234 2.16 0.87 3.04
N PHE A 235 2.76 0.38 4.11
CA PHE A 235 3.55 1.21 4.99
C PHE A 235 4.73 0.45 5.57
N GLY A 236 5.69 1.19 6.07
CA GLY A 236 6.76 0.63 6.87
C GLY A 236 7.02 1.46 8.11
N ILE A 237 7.59 0.79 9.09
CA ILE A 237 7.88 1.35 10.41
C ILE A 237 9.23 0.81 10.88
N HIS A 238 9.99 1.67 11.55
CA HIS A 238 11.26 1.31 12.18
C HIS A 238 11.05 0.92 13.65
N ARG A 239 11.86 -0.01 14.15
CA ARG A 239 11.83 -0.55 15.52
C ARG A 239 11.73 0.52 16.59
N SER A 240 12.49 1.60 16.48
CA SER A 240 12.47 2.65 17.49
C SER A 240 11.10 3.36 17.59
N ARG A 241 10.34 3.42 16.49
CA ARG A 241 9.00 4.03 16.46
C ARG A 241 7.96 3.05 16.99
N TYR A 242 8.10 1.77 16.65
CA TYR A 242 7.32 0.70 17.25
C TYR A 242 7.52 0.65 18.78
N ASN A 243 8.76 0.68 19.27
CA ASN A 243 9.07 0.63 20.70
C ASN A 243 8.42 1.80 21.48
N ALA A 244 8.27 2.97 20.85
CA ALA A 244 7.61 4.11 21.47
C ALA A 244 6.10 3.90 21.70
N VAL A 245 5.48 3.01 20.91
CA VAL A 245 4.03 2.77 20.94
C VAL A 245 3.65 1.32 21.32
N SER A 246 4.62 0.43 21.53
CA SER A 246 4.38 -1.01 21.69
C SER A 246 3.46 -1.34 22.86
N GLN A 247 3.57 -0.60 23.96
CA GLN A 247 2.66 -0.75 25.11
C GLN A 247 1.23 -0.32 24.75
N LEU A 248 1.04 0.79 24.03
CA LEU A 248 -0.29 1.22 23.58
C LEU A 248 -0.91 0.18 22.64
N LEU A 249 -0.11 -0.38 21.73
CA LEU A 249 -0.57 -1.45 20.85
C LEU A 249 -0.95 -2.72 21.62
N THR A 250 -0.24 -3.01 22.72
CA THR A 250 -0.56 -4.12 23.64
C THR A 250 -1.88 -3.86 24.36
N ASP A 251 -2.13 -2.63 24.82
CA ASP A 251 -3.40 -2.24 25.45
C ASP A 251 -4.58 -2.38 24.46
N TYR A 252 -4.38 -2.00 23.20
CA TYR A 252 -5.37 -2.20 22.14
C TYR A 252 -5.62 -3.68 21.88
N PHE A 253 -4.56 -4.48 21.74
CA PHE A 253 -4.66 -5.94 21.60
C PHE A 253 -5.47 -6.56 22.74
N ASN A 254 -5.16 -6.20 23.99
CA ASN A 254 -5.88 -6.69 25.17
C ASN A 254 -7.35 -6.26 25.19
N THR A 255 -7.69 -5.16 24.51
CA THR A 255 -9.08 -4.68 24.38
C THR A 255 -9.87 -5.45 23.32
N ILE A 256 -9.21 -5.90 22.25
CA ILE A 256 -9.88 -6.54 21.11
C ILE A 256 -9.80 -8.07 21.11
N LYS A 257 -8.85 -8.67 21.84
CA LYS A 257 -8.70 -10.11 21.92
C LYS A 257 -9.92 -10.77 22.57
N GLY A 258 -10.23 -12.00 22.16
CA GLY A 258 -11.42 -12.72 22.63
C GLY A 258 -12.75 -12.22 22.06
N HIS A 259 -12.75 -11.19 21.20
CA HIS A 259 -13.95 -10.63 20.57
C HIS A 259 -13.96 -10.81 19.05
N ASP A 260 -15.16 -10.82 18.45
CA ASP A 260 -15.31 -10.73 17.00
C ASP A 260 -15.01 -9.31 16.53
N TYR A 261 -13.89 -9.12 15.82
CA TYR A 261 -13.46 -7.81 15.36
C TYR A 261 -14.41 -7.19 14.32
N LYS A 262 -15.24 -7.99 13.62
CA LYS A 262 -16.29 -7.46 12.73
C LYS A 262 -17.31 -6.62 13.51
N ASN A 263 -17.41 -6.86 14.81
CA ASN A 263 -18.27 -6.15 15.75
C ASN A 263 -17.56 -4.98 16.44
N ALA A 264 -16.40 -4.51 15.96
CA ALA A 264 -15.70 -3.34 16.53
C ALA A 264 -16.59 -2.09 16.60
N HIS A 265 -17.62 -2.00 15.75
CA HIS A 265 -18.56 -0.89 15.70
C HIS A 265 -19.84 -1.09 16.54
N VAL A 266 -20.00 -2.22 17.23
CA VAL A 266 -21.16 -2.50 18.09
C VAL A 266 -20.75 -2.84 19.54
N PRO A 267 -21.59 -2.55 20.55
CA PRO A 267 -21.33 -2.96 21.94
C PRO A 267 -21.26 -4.48 22.11
N PRO A 268 -20.50 -4.98 23.11
CA PRO A 268 -19.70 -4.20 24.06
C PRO A 268 -18.35 -3.74 23.51
N LEU A 269 -17.84 -4.36 22.43
CA LEU A 269 -16.49 -4.11 21.91
C LEU A 269 -16.25 -2.64 21.52
N ARG A 270 -17.23 -2.02 20.84
CA ARG A 270 -17.18 -0.58 20.51
C ARG A 270 -16.93 0.29 21.73
N ASP A 271 -17.62 0.00 22.82
CA ASP A 271 -17.58 0.83 24.02
C ASP A 271 -16.25 0.63 24.75
N SER A 272 -15.71 -0.60 24.77
CA SER A 272 -14.36 -0.89 25.26
C SER A 272 -13.27 -0.16 24.46
N ILE A 273 -13.32 -0.20 23.13
CA ILE A 273 -12.35 0.51 22.27
C ILE A 273 -12.45 2.03 22.50
N ARG A 274 -13.66 2.59 22.55
CA ARG A 274 -13.87 4.02 22.83
C ARG A 274 -13.40 4.43 24.22
N ALA A 275 -13.59 3.58 25.22
CA ALA A 275 -13.07 3.81 26.56
C ALA A 275 -11.53 3.84 26.57
N LEU A 276 -10.89 2.94 25.82
CA LEU A 276 -9.44 2.99 25.61
C LEU A 276 -9.01 4.27 24.89
N HIS A 277 -9.67 4.66 23.79
CA HIS A 277 -9.37 5.90 23.07
C HIS A 277 -9.47 7.12 24.00
N ALA A 278 -10.53 7.19 24.82
CA ALA A 278 -10.73 8.27 25.77
C ALA A 278 -9.66 8.29 26.87
N LYS A 279 -9.28 7.12 27.42
CA LYS A 279 -8.17 6.97 28.37
C LYS A 279 -6.87 7.48 27.77
N GLU A 280 -6.63 7.20 26.49
CA GLU A 280 -5.42 7.64 25.80
C GLU A 280 -5.44 9.09 25.33
N GLY A 281 -6.59 9.78 25.44
CA GLY A 281 -6.74 11.18 25.04
C GLY A 281 -6.90 11.38 23.53
N PHE A 282 -7.32 10.34 22.81
CA PHE A 282 -7.52 10.40 21.36
C PHE A 282 -8.85 11.06 20.96
N PRO A 283 -8.99 11.54 19.72
CA PRO A 283 -10.23 12.15 19.23
C PRO A 283 -11.43 11.20 19.33
N LYS A 284 -12.59 11.71 19.77
CA LYS A 284 -13.80 10.91 20.01
C LYS A 284 -14.33 10.17 18.77
N ASP A 285 -14.14 10.78 17.60
CA ASP A 285 -14.70 10.32 16.33
C ASP A 285 -13.67 9.63 15.43
N MET A 286 -12.47 9.32 15.94
CA MET A 286 -11.48 8.57 15.16
C MET A 286 -11.99 7.15 14.84
N PRO A 287 -11.59 6.57 13.69
CA PRO A 287 -11.89 5.17 13.37
C PRO A 287 -11.44 4.21 14.49
N LEU A 288 -12.22 3.15 14.70
CA LEU A 288 -11.96 2.13 15.72
C LEU A 288 -11.02 1.02 15.21
N SER A 289 -10.16 1.32 14.24
CA SER A 289 -9.28 0.35 13.61
C SER A 289 -7.90 0.31 14.26
N GLN A 290 -7.20 -0.83 14.15
CA GLN A 290 -5.82 -0.98 14.63
C GLN A 290 -4.88 0.05 13.98
N ASP A 291 -5.04 0.32 12.68
CA ASP A 291 -4.21 1.31 11.98
C ASP A 291 -4.48 2.73 12.49
N SER A 292 -5.75 3.07 12.74
CA SER A 292 -6.10 4.37 13.33
C SER A 292 -5.53 4.50 14.74
N PHE A 293 -5.59 3.43 15.53
CA PHE A 293 -4.98 3.40 16.85
C PHE A 293 -3.46 3.53 16.80
N LEU A 294 -2.79 2.89 15.83
CA LEU A 294 -1.35 3.01 15.60
C LEU A 294 -0.94 4.45 15.30
N VAL A 295 -1.59 5.12 14.34
CA VAL A 295 -1.20 6.49 13.94
C VAL A 295 -1.43 7.50 15.06
N HIS A 296 -2.51 7.35 15.84
CA HIS A 296 -2.77 8.23 16.99
C HIS A 296 -1.83 7.92 18.17
N SER A 297 -1.41 6.67 18.33
CA SER A 297 -0.37 6.30 19.30
C SER A 297 0.96 6.95 18.92
N LEU A 298 1.34 6.93 17.64
CA LEU A 298 2.54 7.61 17.14
C LEU A 298 2.44 9.13 17.35
N PHE A 299 1.29 9.73 17.02
CA PHE A 299 1.02 11.15 17.24
C PHE A 299 1.22 11.54 18.71
N LYS A 300 0.68 10.74 19.64
CA LYS A 300 0.84 10.95 21.10
C LYS A 300 2.29 10.91 21.55
N GLN A 301 3.15 10.16 20.87
CA GLN A 301 4.60 10.11 21.13
C GLN A 301 5.39 11.23 20.43
N GLY A 302 4.72 12.18 19.79
CA GLY A 302 5.34 13.32 19.10
C GLY A 302 5.63 13.07 17.62
N TYR A 303 5.31 11.90 17.08
CA TYR A 303 5.43 11.61 15.65
C TYR A 303 4.20 12.13 14.90
N THR A 304 4.19 13.44 14.64
CA THR A 304 3.04 14.13 14.06
C THR A 304 2.94 13.98 12.55
N LYS A 305 4.00 13.47 11.90
CA LYS A 305 4.11 13.37 10.44
C LYS A 305 4.42 11.95 9.98
N ARG A 306 4.19 11.72 8.69
CA ARG A 306 4.70 10.57 7.95
C ARG A 306 5.31 11.01 6.63
N PHE A 307 6.26 10.23 6.11
CA PHE A 307 6.63 10.37 4.72
C PHE A 307 5.67 9.60 3.84
N VAL A 308 5.26 10.22 2.74
CA VAL A 308 4.43 9.59 1.71
C VAL A 308 5.13 9.76 0.37
N SER A 309 5.19 8.70 -0.44
CA SER A 309 5.74 8.80 -1.80
C SER A 309 4.98 9.85 -2.62
N MET A 310 5.68 10.61 -3.46
CA MET A 310 5.06 11.61 -4.33
C MET A 310 4.24 10.95 -5.44
N VAL A 311 4.81 9.90 -6.05
CA VAL A 311 4.14 9.09 -7.08
C VAL A 311 3.50 7.87 -6.46
N ARG A 312 2.41 7.41 -7.07
CA ARG A 312 1.65 6.23 -6.63
C ARG A 312 2.34 4.95 -7.08
N LEU A 313 2.98 4.25 -6.14
CA LEU A 313 3.75 3.02 -6.37
C LEU A 313 2.98 1.75 -6.04
N ALA A 314 1.67 1.87 -5.90
CA ALA A 314 0.79 0.73 -5.73
C ALA A 314 -0.59 1.03 -6.31
N LEU A 315 -1.19 0.01 -6.92
CA LEU A 315 -2.59 0.01 -7.32
C LEU A 315 -3.41 -0.71 -6.24
N PRO A 316 -4.10 0.02 -5.34
CA PRO A 316 -5.04 -0.58 -4.41
C PRO A 316 -6.23 -1.15 -5.19
N MET A 317 -6.56 -2.40 -4.88
CA MET A 317 -7.73 -3.13 -5.35
C MET A 317 -8.76 -3.26 -4.22
N GLY A 318 -8.85 -2.24 -3.38
CA GLY A 318 -9.67 -2.23 -2.16
C GLY A 318 -11.17 -2.45 -2.38
N TRP A 319 -11.68 -2.24 -3.60
CA TRP A 319 -13.06 -2.59 -3.99
C TRP A 319 -13.32 -4.11 -4.02
N LEU A 320 -12.27 -4.91 -4.20
CA LEU A 320 -12.30 -6.37 -4.03
C LEU A 320 -12.05 -6.77 -2.56
N GLY A 321 -11.85 -5.80 -1.66
CA GLY A 321 -11.32 -6.01 -0.32
C GLY A 321 -12.25 -5.70 0.82
N LEU A 322 -11.69 -5.87 2.01
CA LEU A 322 -12.37 -5.64 3.29
C LEU A 322 -12.49 -4.15 3.62
N HIS A 323 -11.67 -3.31 2.97
CA HIS A 323 -11.48 -1.89 3.30
C HIS A 323 -12.58 -0.98 2.76
N ILE A 324 -13.09 -1.23 1.54
CA ILE A 324 -14.08 -0.36 0.91
C ILE A 324 -15.20 -1.19 0.26
N LYS A 325 -16.40 -1.12 0.84
CA LYS A 325 -17.63 -1.73 0.31
C LYS A 325 -18.26 -0.88 -0.80
N GLN A 326 -17.48 -0.50 -1.81
CA GLN A 326 -17.95 0.26 -2.96
C GLN A 326 -17.78 -0.57 -4.23
N ASP A 327 -18.61 -0.32 -5.24
CA ASP A 327 -18.38 -0.90 -6.55
C ASP A 327 -17.07 -0.37 -7.17
N LYS A 328 -16.53 -1.15 -8.11
CA LYS A 328 -15.27 -0.88 -8.79
C LYS A 328 -15.21 0.51 -9.41
N ASP A 329 -16.28 0.95 -10.05
CA ASP A 329 -16.30 2.20 -10.80
C ASP A 329 -16.28 3.38 -9.84
N HIS A 330 -17.02 3.31 -8.73
CA HIS A 330 -17.01 4.33 -7.69
C HIS A 330 -15.65 4.44 -6.99
N PHE A 331 -15.03 3.30 -6.67
CA PHE A 331 -13.69 3.28 -6.08
C PHE A 331 -12.67 3.98 -6.99
N TYR A 332 -12.64 3.63 -8.28
CA TYR A 332 -11.68 4.21 -9.22
C TYR A 332 -12.02 5.64 -9.65
N THR A 333 -13.27 6.06 -9.50
CA THR A 333 -13.66 7.48 -9.63
C THR A 333 -13.01 8.35 -8.55
N THR A 334 -12.62 7.75 -7.42
CA THR A 334 -11.98 8.45 -6.30
C THR A 334 -10.47 8.28 -6.36
N TYR A 335 -9.98 7.05 -6.40
CA TYR A 335 -8.54 6.77 -6.28
C TYR A 335 -7.80 6.69 -7.63
N GLY A 336 -8.51 6.64 -8.76
CA GLY A 336 -7.92 6.42 -10.07
C GLY A 336 -7.37 5.00 -10.26
N GLN A 337 -7.14 4.63 -11.53
CA GLN A 337 -6.60 3.32 -11.93
C GLN A 337 -5.09 3.35 -12.21
N GLY A 338 -4.46 4.53 -12.12
CA GLY A 338 -3.05 4.71 -12.43
C GLY A 338 -2.14 4.21 -11.32
N MET A 339 -1.10 3.48 -11.70
CA MET A 339 0.13 3.30 -10.93
C MET A 339 1.25 3.93 -11.76
N PHE A 340 2.28 4.46 -11.11
CA PHE A 340 3.46 4.97 -11.81
C PHE A 340 4.07 3.86 -12.69
N GLU A 341 4.36 4.17 -13.95
CA GLU A 341 4.89 3.23 -14.95
C GLU A 341 6.39 3.44 -15.25
N GLY A 342 6.97 4.51 -14.71
CA GLY A 342 8.36 4.88 -14.96
C GLY A 342 9.36 4.14 -14.07
N VAL A 343 10.61 4.59 -14.12
CA VAL A 343 11.70 4.05 -13.32
C VAL A 343 12.14 5.11 -12.31
N ILE A 344 12.27 4.70 -11.05
CA ILE A 344 12.89 5.49 -9.98
C ILE A 344 14.40 5.34 -10.13
N VAL A 345 15.07 6.46 -10.40
CA VAL A 345 16.52 6.50 -10.69
C VAL A 345 17.34 7.17 -9.59
N GLU A 346 16.69 7.84 -8.65
CA GLU A 346 17.34 8.53 -7.53
C GLU A 346 16.99 7.88 -6.20
N GLU A 347 17.85 8.10 -5.20
CA GLU A 347 17.56 7.76 -3.81
C GLU A 347 16.47 8.69 -3.23
N PRO A 348 15.63 8.23 -2.28
CA PRO A 348 14.53 9.05 -1.78
C PRO A 348 15.00 10.34 -1.12
N PHE A 349 14.27 11.43 -1.38
CA PHE A 349 14.55 12.73 -0.78
C PHE A 349 13.27 13.45 -0.33
N ALA A 350 13.36 14.13 0.81
CA ALA A 350 12.24 14.87 1.39
C ALA A 350 12.18 16.28 0.78
N ILE A 351 11.14 16.56 -0.01
CA ILE A 351 10.97 17.85 -0.70
C ILE A 351 10.99 19.02 0.28
N ALA A 352 10.39 18.85 1.45
CA ALA A 352 10.30 19.90 2.46
C ALA A 352 11.67 20.30 3.05
N LYS A 353 12.70 19.45 2.96
CA LYS A 353 14.06 19.77 3.46
C LYS A 353 14.81 20.74 2.53
N ASN A 354 14.38 20.89 1.27
CA ASN A 354 15.03 21.77 0.29
C ASN A 354 14.07 22.86 -0.22
N PRO A 355 14.24 24.13 0.22
CA PRO A 355 13.36 25.23 -0.19
C PRO A 355 13.30 25.44 -1.70
N TYR A 356 14.40 25.20 -2.42
CA TYR A 356 14.45 25.34 -3.87
C TYR A 356 13.64 24.23 -4.57
N GLN A 357 13.76 22.98 -4.12
CA GLN A 357 12.94 21.88 -4.64
C GLN A 357 11.46 22.11 -4.34
N LEU A 358 11.12 22.56 -3.13
CA LEU A 358 9.74 22.88 -2.76
C LEU A 358 9.17 24.02 -3.62
N ALA A 359 9.93 25.11 -3.81
CA ALA A 359 9.51 26.22 -4.66
C ALA A 359 9.33 25.78 -6.12
N SER A 360 10.25 24.94 -6.63
CA SER A 360 10.14 24.39 -7.97
C SER A 360 8.92 23.49 -8.14
N LEU A 361 8.67 22.57 -7.21
CA LEU A 361 7.48 21.72 -7.23
C LEU A 361 6.20 22.56 -7.27
N LYS A 362 6.11 23.61 -6.44
CA LYS A 362 4.97 24.51 -6.40
C LYS A 362 4.75 25.20 -7.74
N ALA A 363 5.81 25.70 -8.37
CA ALA A 363 5.74 26.37 -9.66
C ALA A 363 5.35 25.39 -10.79
N ASP A 364 5.95 24.19 -10.80
CA ASP A 364 5.66 23.14 -11.78
C ASP A 364 4.19 22.68 -11.67
N ALA A 365 3.70 22.47 -10.44
CA ALA A 365 2.32 22.09 -10.17
C ALA A 365 1.32 23.19 -10.58
N ALA A 366 1.61 24.46 -10.26
CA ALA A 366 0.78 25.58 -10.69
C ALA A 366 0.68 25.68 -12.22
N LYS A 367 1.80 25.48 -12.92
CA LYS A 367 1.85 25.50 -14.39
C LYS A 367 1.06 24.34 -14.99
N ARG A 368 1.22 23.12 -14.47
CA ARG A 368 0.47 21.93 -14.92
C ARG A 368 -1.03 22.09 -14.67
N LEU A 369 -1.41 22.64 -13.52
CA LEU A 369 -2.80 22.97 -13.21
C LEU A 369 -3.40 23.98 -14.20
N ASP A 370 -2.66 25.02 -14.57
CA ASP A 370 -3.09 25.99 -15.59
C ASP A 370 -3.36 25.31 -16.94
N VAL A 371 -2.50 24.36 -17.34
CA VAL A 371 -2.70 23.55 -18.55
C VAL A 371 -3.99 22.73 -18.47
N ILE A 372 -4.25 22.08 -17.34
CA ILE A 372 -5.49 21.31 -17.10
C ILE A 372 -6.72 22.23 -17.22
N TYR A 373 -6.69 23.40 -16.59
CA TYR A 373 -7.79 24.38 -16.66
C TYR A 373 -8.03 24.87 -18.08
N ARG A 374 -6.96 25.20 -18.84
CA ARG A 374 -7.09 25.59 -20.24
C ARG A 374 -7.63 24.45 -21.11
N GLN A 375 -7.25 23.21 -20.84
CA GLN A 375 -7.73 22.07 -21.59
C GLN A 375 -9.24 21.83 -21.37
N TYR A 376 -9.68 21.80 -20.11
CA TYR A 376 -11.06 21.41 -19.79
C TYR A 376 -12.04 22.58 -19.70
N LEU A 377 -11.59 23.77 -19.29
CA LEU A 377 -12.43 24.96 -19.11
C LEU A 377 -12.12 26.06 -20.13
N GLY A 378 -10.92 26.05 -20.74
CA GLY A 378 -10.45 27.03 -21.75
C GLY A 378 -10.21 28.42 -21.23
N ARG A 379 -9.87 28.51 -19.95
CA ARG A 379 -9.32 29.69 -19.29
C ARG A 379 -8.15 29.25 -18.41
N GLY A 380 -7.33 30.21 -17.99
CA GLY A 380 -6.31 29.95 -16.99
C GLY A 380 -6.91 29.65 -15.61
N VAL A 381 -6.13 29.01 -14.76
CA VAL A 381 -6.49 28.79 -13.35
C VAL A 381 -6.45 30.13 -12.59
N GLU A 382 -7.42 30.34 -11.70
CA GLU A 382 -7.42 31.51 -10.82
C GLU A 382 -6.31 31.40 -9.78
N PRO A 383 -5.59 32.49 -9.43
CA PRO A 383 -4.48 32.44 -8.48
C PRO A 383 -4.82 31.77 -7.15
N ALA A 384 -5.96 32.13 -6.54
CA ALA A 384 -6.40 31.55 -5.26
C ALA A 384 -6.68 30.05 -5.34
N VAL A 385 -7.24 29.57 -6.47
CA VAL A 385 -7.46 28.14 -6.70
C VAL A 385 -6.13 27.42 -6.88
N SER A 386 -5.21 28.02 -7.64
CA SER A 386 -3.87 27.49 -7.85
C SER A 386 -3.10 27.34 -6.53
N GLU A 387 -3.08 28.39 -5.71
CA GLU A 387 -2.47 28.38 -4.38
C GLU A 387 -3.08 27.30 -3.48
N SER A 388 -4.41 27.15 -3.48
CA SER A 388 -5.09 26.13 -2.68
C SER A 388 -4.76 24.71 -3.13
N VAL A 389 -4.76 24.43 -4.44
CA VAL A 389 -4.45 23.10 -4.98
C VAL A 389 -2.98 22.75 -4.71
N VAL A 390 -2.07 23.68 -4.97
CA VAL A 390 -0.64 23.51 -4.73
C VAL A 390 -0.35 23.30 -3.24
N LEU A 391 -1.03 24.04 -2.36
CA LEU A 391 -0.90 23.83 -0.91
C LEU A 391 -1.36 22.44 -0.50
N ARG A 392 -2.50 21.97 -1.01
CA ARG A 392 -2.97 20.60 -0.73
C ARG A 392 -1.98 19.54 -1.22
N LEU A 393 -1.34 19.76 -2.38
CA LEU A 393 -0.34 18.84 -2.93
C LEU A 393 0.86 18.71 -1.99
N VAL A 394 1.45 19.84 -1.60
CA VAL A 394 2.66 19.82 -0.74
C VAL A 394 2.38 19.29 0.67
N LEU A 395 1.12 19.32 1.13
CA LEU A 395 0.69 18.74 2.39
C LEU A 395 0.29 17.25 2.28
N GLY A 396 0.38 16.64 1.10
CA GLY A 396 -0.04 15.25 0.88
C GLY A 396 -1.56 15.04 1.00
N ARG A 397 -2.36 16.07 0.70
CA ARG A 397 -3.83 16.08 0.80
C ARG A 397 -4.52 16.30 -0.55
N MET A 398 -3.77 16.16 -1.64
CA MET A 398 -4.27 16.35 -3.01
C MET A 398 -4.39 15.02 -3.72
N ASN A 399 -5.54 14.80 -4.32
CA ASN A 399 -5.76 13.72 -5.27
C ASN A 399 -6.15 14.34 -6.62
N ALA A 400 -5.23 14.30 -7.59
CA ALA A 400 -5.44 14.94 -8.89
C ALA A 400 -6.58 14.30 -9.69
N VAL A 401 -6.89 13.02 -9.45
CA VAL A 401 -8.02 12.33 -10.09
C VAL A 401 -9.34 12.97 -9.68
N GLU A 402 -9.54 13.22 -8.37
CA GLU A 402 -10.72 13.92 -7.87
C GLU A 402 -10.82 15.34 -8.44
N LEU A 403 -9.71 16.08 -8.49
CA LEU A 403 -9.68 17.41 -9.06
C LEU A 403 -10.13 17.43 -10.52
N VAL A 404 -9.56 16.56 -11.35
CA VAL A 404 -9.93 16.48 -12.77
C VAL A 404 -11.39 16.05 -12.93
N ARG A 405 -11.84 15.08 -12.14
CA ARG A 405 -13.26 14.68 -12.10
C ARG A 405 -14.16 15.87 -11.78
N ASP A 406 -13.83 16.66 -10.76
CA ASP A 406 -14.63 17.80 -10.32
C ASP A 406 -14.65 18.90 -11.39
N ILE A 407 -13.52 19.12 -12.08
CA ILE A 407 -13.43 20.03 -13.24
C ILE A 407 -14.35 19.54 -14.37
N VAL A 408 -14.27 18.26 -14.75
CA VAL A 408 -15.07 17.68 -15.84
C VAL A 408 -16.56 17.66 -15.49
N ASN A 409 -16.93 17.47 -14.22
CA ASN A 409 -18.33 17.47 -13.78
C ASN A 409 -18.90 18.88 -13.49
N SER A 410 -18.06 19.92 -13.54
CA SER A 410 -18.47 21.29 -13.28
C SER A 410 -19.55 21.78 -14.26
N ALA A 411 -20.39 22.70 -13.80
CA ALA A 411 -21.40 23.33 -14.66
C ALA A 411 -20.74 24.10 -15.82
N GLU A 412 -19.57 24.68 -15.58
CA GLU A 412 -18.77 25.40 -16.56
C GLU A 412 -18.32 24.46 -17.70
N HIS A 413 -17.72 23.31 -17.38
CA HIS A 413 -17.32 22.31 -18.37
C HIS A 413 -18.54 21.81 -19.17
N ARG A 414 -19.64 21.47 -18.50
CA ARG A 414 -20.87 21.00 -19.16
C ARG A 414 -21.46 22.04 -20.12
N ARG A 415 -21.46 23.32 -19.75
CA ARG A 415 -21.90 24.42 -20.64
C ARG A 415 -21.00 24.50 -21.88
N ARG A 416 -19.67 24.46 -21.69
CA ARG A 416 -18.69 24.50 -22.78
C ARG A 416 -18.86 23.32 -23.75
N MET A 417 -19.09 22.12 -23.23
CA MET A 417 -19.32 20.94 -24.07
C MET A 417 -20.60 21.06 -24.89
N LYS A 418 -21.68 21.62 -24.31
CA LYS A 418 -22.91 21.92 -25.07
C LYS A 418 -22.66 22.93 -26.19
N GLU A 419 -21.93 24.00 -25.91
CA GLU A 419 -21.57 25.03 -26.91
C GLU A 419 -20.68 24.45 -28.03
N ALA A 420 -19.72 23.59 -27.70
CA ALA A 420 -18.84 22.94 -28.66
C ALA A 420 -19.61 21.97 -29.58
N VAL A 421 -20.55 21.20 -29.02
CA VAL A 421 -21.43 20.31 -29.79
C VAL A 421 -22.34 21.12 -30.71
N ALA A 422 -22.95 22.20 -30.20
CA ALA A 422 -23.80 23.09 -30.99
C ALA A 422 -23.01 23.70 -32.18
N LYS A 423 -21.77 24.19 -31.94
CA LYS A 423 -20.90 24.73 -33.00
C LYS A 423 -20.51 23.69 -34.06
N ARG A 424 -20.32 22.42 -33.66
CA ARG A 424 -20.02 21.32 -34.62
C ARG A 424 -21.21 20.94 -35.49
N GLN A 425 -22.44 21.09 -35.00
CA GLN A 425 -23.66 20.81 -35.77
C GLN A 425 -24.01 21.93 -36.78
N VAL A 426 -23.44 23.12 -36.60
CA VAL A 426 -23.70 24.30 -37.47
C VAL A 426 -22.70 24.41 -38.64
N LEU A 427 -21.65 23.57 -38.69
CA LEU A 427 -20.78 23.50 -39.88
C LEU A 427 -21.57 22.90 -41.06
N PRO A 428 -21.74 23.63 -42.17
CA PRO A 428 -22.55 23.14 -43.28
C PRO A 428 -21.88 21.91 -43.89
N ARG A 429 -22.68 20.88 -44.17
CA ARG A 429 -22.30 19.82 -45.12
C ARG A 429 -21.92 20.52 -46.42
N SER A 430 -20.63 20.66 -46.69
CA SER A 430 -20.15 21.08 -48.00
C SER A 430 -20.75 20.12 -49.02
N LYS A 431 -21.66 20.64 -49.84
CA LYS A 431 -22.25 19.90 -50.95
C LYS A 431 -21.12 19.45 -51.87
N GLY A 432 -21.01 18.15 -52.11
CA GLY A 432 -20.31 17.60 -53.27
C GLY A 432 -21.09 17.85 -54.54
#